data_AF-D7GNM1-F1
#
_entry.id   AF-D7GNM1-F1
#
_cell.length_a   1.000
_cell.length_b   1.000
_cell.length_c   1.000
_cell.angle_alpha   90.00
_cell.angle_beta   90.00
_cell.angle_gamma   90.00
#
_symmetry.space_group_name_H-M   'P 1'
#
loop_
_entity.id
_entity.type
_entity.pdbx_description
1 polymer ?
#
loop_
_entity_poly.entity_id
_entity_poly.type
_entity_poly.pdbx_seq_one_letter_code
_entity_poly.pdbx_strand_id
1 'polypeptide(L)' 'PEEEEEEVDDTGVEPRDIDLVMTQAGVSRTKAVKALQTNNGDIVSAIMELTT' A
#
# COMPACT_ATOMS: atom_id res chain seq x y z
N PRO A 1 13.08 -19.33 6.46
CA PRO A 1 11.90 -19.01 5.62
C PRO A 1 11.50 -17.57 5.91
N GLU A 2 12.30 -16.66 5.36
CA GLU A 2 12.03 -15.23 5.43
C GLU A 2 11.09 -14.93 4.28
N GLU A 3 9.90 -14.49 4.70
CA GLU A 3 8.71 -14.15 3.94
C GLU A 3 9.07 -13.67 2.55
N GLU A 4 8.60 -14.45 1.57
CA GLU A 4 8.59 -14.14 0.16
C GLU A 4 8.30 -12.65 -0.01
N GLU A 5 9.33 -11.89 -0.38
CA GLU A 5 9.19 -10.61 -1.06
C GLU A 5 8.43 -10.93 -2.35
N GLU A 6 7.11 -11.15 -2.23
CA GLU A 6 6.21 -11.18 -3.37
C GLU A 6 6.53 -9.90 -4.13
N GLU A 7 7.03 -10.04 -5.36
CA GLU A 7 7.29 -8.93 -6.27
C GLU A 7 5.98 -8.16 -6.44
N VAL A 8 5.73 -7.20 -5.55
CA VAL A 8 4.56 -6.36 -5.65
C VAL A 8 4.82 -5.39 -6.77
N ASP A 9 4.06 -5.55 -7.84
CA ASP A 9 4.01 -4.59 -8.92
C ASP A 9 3.52 -3.25 -8.37
N ASP A 10 4.45 -2.33 -8.10
CA ASP A 10 4.17 -0.97 -7.68
C ASP A 10 4.13 -0.01 -8.88
N THR A 11 4.03 -0.53 -10.12
CA THR A 11 3.89 0.29 -11.32
C THR A 11 2.66 1.18 -11.22
N GLY A 12 2.89 2.49 -11.27
CA GLY A 12 1.82 3.50 -11.17
C GLY A 12 1.44 3.89 -9.74
N VAL A 13 2.16 3.40 -8.73
CA VAL A 13 2.02 3.83 -7.33
C VAL A 13 3.29 4.55 -6.90
N GLU A 14 3.15 5.70 -6.24
CA GLU A 14 4.32 6.39 -5.71
C GLU A 14 4.88 5.67 -4.47
N PRO A 15 6.21 5.42 -4.38
CA PRO A 15 6.83 4.80 -3.20
C PRO A 15 6.53 5.53 -1.90
N ARG A 16 6.43 6.86 -1.97
CA ARG A 16 6.07 7.72 -0.84
C ARG A 16 4.68 7.42 -0.30
N ASP A 17 3.74 7.12 -1.19
CA ASP A 17 2.36 6.84 -0.84
C ASP A 17 2.25 5.48 -0.16
N ILE A 18 3.01 4.50 -0.65
CA ILE A 18 3.13 3.18 -0.04
C ILE A 18 3.65 3.32 1.40
N ASP A 19 4.74 4.05 1.60
CA ASP A 19 5.32 4.26 2.93
C ASP A 19 4.36 4.98 3.88
N LEU A 20 3.62 5.98 3.38
CA LEU A 20 2.60 6.69 4.15
C LEU A 20 1.46 5.76 4.56
N VAL A 21 0.91 4.96 3.62
CA VAL A 21 -0.16 4.01 3.90
C VAL A 21 0.32 2.92 4.87
N MET A 22 1.52 2.38 4.68
CA MET A 22 2.10 1.40 5.61
C MET A 22 2.26 1.96 7.02
N THR A 23 2.74 3.20 7.16
CA THR A 23 2.96 3.83 8.47
C THR A 23 1.66 4.22 9.15
N GLN A 24 0.71 4.79 8.42
CA GLN A 24 -0.56 5.28 8.97
C GLN A 24 -1.56 4.15 9.24
N ALA A 25 -1.64 3.17 8.33
CA ALA A 25 -2.54 2.03 8.48
C ALA A 25 -1.91 0.82 9.18
N GLY A 26 -0.59 0.80 9.39
CA GLY A 26 0.11 -0.29 10.05
C GLY A 26 0.08 -1.60 9.25
N VAL A 27 0.08 -1.52 7.92
CA VAL A 27 -0.02 -2.68 7.02
C VAL A 27 1.28 -2.97 6.29
N SER A 28 1.39 -4.17 5.71
CA SER A 28 2.54 -4.55 4.87
C SER A 28 2.52 -3.81 3.52
N ARG A 29 3.69 -3.74 2.87
CA ARG A 29 3.88 -3.12 1.54
C ARG A 29 2.86 -3.64 0.53
N THR A 30 2.66 -4.96 0.50
CA THR A 30 1.70 -5.61 -0.41
C THR A 30 0.28 -5.10 -0.25
N LYS A 31 -0.17 -4.91 0.99
CA LYS A 31 -1.52 -4.37 1.27
C LYS A 31 -1.60 -2.89 0.91
N ALA A 32 -0.57 -2.12 1.19
CA ALA A 32 -0.51 -0.71 0.85
C ALA A 32 -0.54 -0.48 -0.67
N VAL A 33 0.30 -1.19 -1.44
CA VAL A 33 0.33 -1.15 -2.91
C VAL A 33 -1.03 -1.51 -3.49
N LYS A 34 -1.64 -2.62 -3.03
CA LYS A 34 -2.93 -3.07 -3.53
C LYS A 34 -4.06 -2.07 -3.22
N ALA A 35 -4.06 -1.47 -2.03
CA ALA A 35 -5.03 -0.44 -1.68
C ALA A 35 -4.86 0.81 -2.54
N LEU A 36 -3.62 1.26 -2.75
CA LEU A 36 -3.33 2.39 -3.63
C LEU A 36 -3.72 2.10 -5.08
N GLN A 37 -3.42 0.93 -5.63
CA GLN A 37 -3.85 0.54 -6.97
C GLN A 37 -5.37 0.51 -7.12
N THR A 38 -6.06 -0.04 -6.13
CA THR A 38 -7.54 -0.10 -6.11
C THR A 38 -8.17 1.29 -6.06
N ASN A 39 -7.53 2.19 -5.33
CA ASN A 39 -7.97 3.58 -5.17
C ASN A 39 -7.33 4.53 -6.21
N ASN A 40 -6.75 4.01 -7.30
CA ASN A 40 -6.12 4.80 -8.37
C ASN A 40 -5.04 5.79 -7.89
N GLY A 41 -4.28 5.43 -6.86
CA GLY A 41 -3.25 6.27 -6.24
C GLY A 41 -3.80 7.25 -5.20
N ASP A 42 -5.09 7.21 -4.86
CA ASP A 42 -5.64 8.03 -3.79
C ASP A 42 -5.26 7.47 -2.41
N ILE A 43 -4.26 8.12 -1.80
CA ILE A 43 -3.72 7.80 -0.48
C ILE A 43 -4.79 7.89 0.60
N VAL A 44 -5.65 8.91 0.57
CA VAL A 44 -6.63 9.13 1.64
C VAL A 44 -7.65 8.02 1.62
N SER A 45 -8.15 7.67 0.43
CA SER A 45 -9.08 6.56 0.24
C SER A 45 -8.45 5.23 0.65
N ALA A 46 -7.19 4.98 0.27
CA ALA A 46 -6.45 3.77 0.67
C ALA A 46 -6.22 3.68 2.19
N ILE A 47 -5.85 4.78 2.86
CA ILE A 47 -5.68 4.81 4.33
C ILE A 47 -7.03 4.57 5.01
N MET A 48 -8.10 5.23 4.55
CA MET A 48 -9.43 5.05 5.10
C MET A 48 -9.87 3.59 5.00
N GLU A 49 -9.69 2.96 3.84
CA GLU A 49 -10.03 1.54 3.64
C GLU A 49 -9.24 0.59 4.57
N LEU A 50 -7.98 0.89 4.85
CA LEU A 50 -7.11 0.02 5.65
C LEU A 50 -7.18 0.28 7.17
N THR A 51 -7.75 1.41 7.60
CA THR A 51 -7.87 1.78 9.02
C THR A 51 -9.29 1.63 9.58
N THR A 52 -10.28 1.37 8.73
CA THR A 52 -11.69 1.12 9.13
C THR A 52 -11.94 -0.31 9.58
#